data_AF-A0A7X0VIS1-F1
#
_entry.id   AF-A0A7X0VIS1-F1
#
_cell.length_a   1.000
_cell.length_b   1.000
_cell.length_c   1.000
_cell.angle_alpha   90.00
_cell.angle_beta   90.00
_cell.angle_gamma   90.00
#
_symmetry.space_group_name_H-M   'P 1'
#
loop_
_entity.id
_entity.type
_entity.pdbx_description
1 polymer ?
#
loop_
_entity_poly.entity_id
_entity_poly.type
_entity_poly.pdbx_seq_one_letter_code
_entity_poly.pdbx_strand_id
1 'polypeptide(L)' 'MRTADQVKRKYNELAARKQALDAKRSGAAGETEQAQLQTLAERLDEQMLLLEWVLNEPLGSYHG' A
#
# COMPACT_ATOMS: atom_id res chain seq x y z
N MET A 1 3.62 -17.78 -8.45
CA MET A 1 2.78 -16.88 -7.61
C MET A 1 3.52 -16.55 -6.33
N ARG A 2 3.37 -15.34 -5.79
CA ARG A 2 3.84 -15.04 -4.43
C ARG A 2 2.95 -15.78 -3.43
N THR A 3 3.51 -16.30 -2.34
CA THR A 3 2.69 -16.90 -1.26
C THR A 3 1.90 -15.81 -0.52
N ALA A 4 0.82 -16.19 0.16
CA ALA A 4 0.06 -15.25 0.99
C ALA A 4 0.96 -14.49 1.98
N ASP A 5 1.96 -15.15 2.57
CA ASP A 5 2.92 -14.51 3.47
C ASP A 5 3.83 -13.50 2.76
N GLN A 6 4.22 -13.77 1.51
CA GLN A 6 4.98 -12.80 0.71
C GLN A 6 4.12 -11.57 0.37
N VAL A 7 2.83 -11.76 0.11
CA VAL A 7 1.87 -10.67 -0.14
C VAL A 7 1.64 -9.85 1.14
N LYS A 8 1.46 -10.50 2.29
CA LYS A 8 1.33 -9.82 3.60
C LYS A 8 2.56 -9.01 3.97
N ARG A 9 3.77 -9.58 3.81
CA ARG A 9 5.02 -8.84 4.04
C ARG A 9 5.09 -7.60 3.16
N LYS A 10 4.74 -7.75 1.87
CA LYS A 10 4.74 -6.62 0.94
C LYS A 10 3.72 -5.55 1.31
N TYR A 11 2.52 -5.95 1.70
CA TYR A 11 1.48 -5.03 2.18
C TYR A 11 1.97 -4.22 3.38
N ASN A 12 2.55 -4.88 4.38
CA ASN A 12 3.06 -4.22 5.59
C ASN A 12 4.21 -3.25 5.28
N GLU A 13 5.10 -3.59 4.35
CA GLU A 13 6.15 -2.66 3.88
C GLU A 13 5.56 -1.39 3.24
N LEU A 14 4.54 -1.54 2.40
CA LEU A 14 3.89 -0.40 1.75
C LEU A 14 3.13 0.45 2.77
N ALA A 15 2.46 -0.18 3.74
CA ALA A 15 1.78 0.51 4.84
C ALA A 15 2.75 1.35 5.68
N ALA A 16 3.91 0.80 6.03
CA ALA A 16 4.95 1.53 6.77
C ALA A 16 5.50 2.73 5.97
N ARG A 17 5.68 2.56 4.66
CA ARG A 17 6.12 3.66 3.77
C ARG A 17 5.06 4.76 3.67
N LYS A 18 3.78 4.40 3.60
CA LYS A 18 2.67 5.35 3.60
C LYS A 18 2.66 6.17 4.90
N GLN A 19 2.74 5.49 6.05
CA GLN A 19 2.81 6.18 7.35
C GLN A 19 4.00 7.16 7.42
N ALA A 20 5.16 6.80 6.86
CA ALA A 20 6.30 7.70 6.80
C ALA A 20 6.05 8.92 5.88
N LEU A 21 5.34 8.76 4.77
CA LEU A 21 4.96 9.87 3.89
C LEU A 21 3.94 10.79 4.57
N ASP A 22 2.95 10.24 5.28
CA ASP A 22 1.96 11.03 6.03
C ASP A 22 2.58 11.81 7.20
N ALA A 23 3.55 11.20 7.89
CA ALA A 23 4.33 11.89 8.92
C ALA A 23 5.14 13.06 8.33
N LYS A 24 5.79 12.85 7.16
CA LYS A 24 6.49 13.93 6.44
C LYS A 24 5.53 15.02 5.98
N ARG A 25 4.36 14.65 5.47
CA ARG A 25 3.33 15.59 5.01
C ARG A 25 2.85 16.49 6.13
N SER A 26 2.66 15.92 7.33
CA SER A 26 2.26 16.65 8.53
C SER A 26 3.31 17.67 8.99
N GLY A 27 4.58 17.45 8.65
CA GLY A 27 5.68 18.38 8.94
C GLY A 27 6.06 19.31 7.78
N ALA A 28 5.45 19.16 6.60
CA ALA A 28 5.78 19.96 5.43
C ALA A 28 5.17 21.36 5.53
N ALA A 29 5.99 22.39 5.29
CA ALA A 29 5.61 23.79 5.46
C ALA A 29 4.88 24.40 4.25
N GLY A 30 4.93 23.72 3.10
CA GLY A 30 4.38 24.23 1.84
C GLY A 30 3.29 23.34 1.25
N GLU A 31 2.24 23.97 0.73
CA GLU A 31 1.10 23.29 0.09
C GLU A 31 1.54 22.43 -1.12
N THR A 32 2.52 22.89 -1.90
CA THR A 32 3.10 22.13 -3.01
C THR A 32 3.79 20.84 -2.55
N GLU A 33 4.55 20.90 -1.45
CA GLU A 33 5.22 19.73 -0.89
C GLU A 33 4.21 18.75 -0.29
N GLN A 34 3.20 19.28 0.41
CA GLN A 34 2.10 18.48 0.95
C GLN A 34 1.34 17.75 -0.17
N ALA A 35 1.04 18.43 -1.27
CA ALA A 35 0.36 17.84 -2.43
C ALA A 35 1.21 16.74 -3.08
N GLN A 36 2.52 16.95 -3.24
CA GLN A 36 3.41 15.91 -3.77
C GLN A 36 3.47 14.68 -2.86
N LEU A 37 3.58 14.87 -1.54
CA LEU A 37 3.58 13.78 -0.57
C LEU A 37 2.24 13.04 -0.53
N GLN A 38 1.13 13.76 -0.66
CA GLN A 38 -0.22 13.19 -0.80
C GLN A 38 -0.31 12.29 -2.04
N THR A 39 0.11 12.76 -3.21
CA THR A 39 0.10 11.95 -4.44
C THR A 39 0.98 10.69 -4.31
N LEU A 40 2.10 10.78 -3.60
CA LEU A 40 2.94 9.60 -3.33
C LEU A 40 2.25 8.61 -2.38
N ALA A 41 1.54 9.09 -1.36
CA ALA A 41 0.76 8.24 -0.45
C ALA A 41 -0.41 7.54 -1.18
N GLU A 42 -1.13 8.25 -2.05
CA GLU A 42 -2.21 7.70 -2.87
C GLU A 42 -1.75 6.56 -3.77
N ARG A 43 -0.57 6.69 -4.40
CA ARG A 43 0.01 5.60 -5.19
C ARG A 43 0.34 4.36 -4.36
N LEU A 44 0.69 4.52 -3.09
CA LEU A 44 0.89 3.37 -2.19
C LEU A 44 -0.44 2.74 -1.82
N ASP A 45 -1.49 3.52 -1.62
CA ASP A 45 -2.85 3.00 -1.37
C ASP A 45 -3.36 2.16 -2.53
N GLU A 46 -3.18 2.63 -3.77
CA GLU A 46 -3.54 1.85 -4.97
C GLU A 46 -2.81 0.50 -5.02
N GLN A 47 -1.51 0.50 -4.70
CA GLN A 47 -0.73 -0.75 -4.66
C GLN A 47 -1.17 -1.67 -3.52
N MET A 48 -1.51 -1.11 -2.36
CA MET A 48 -2.00 -1.86 -1.20
C MET A 48 -3.37 -2.50 -1.49
N LEU A 49 -4.26 -1.79 -2.17
CA LEU A 49 -5.58 -2.30 -2.56
C LEU A 49 -5.46 -3.57 -3.43
N LEU A 50 -4.52 -3.59 -4.38
CA LEU A 50 -4.27 -4.78 -5.22
C LEU A 50 -3.78 -5.97 -4.39
N LEU A 51 -2.93 -5.74 -3.40
CA LEU A 51 -2.44 -6.81 -2.53
C LEU A 51 -3.54 -7.30 -1.59
N GLU A 52 -4.40 -6.42 -1.12
CA GLU A 52 -5.57 -6.78 -0.31
C GLU A 52 -6.55 -7.67 -1.08
N TRP A 53 -6.75 -7.41 -2.37
CA TRP A 53 -7.53 -8.29 -3.24
C TRP A 53 -6.93 -9.69 -3.33
N VAL A 54 -5.61 -9.81 -3.46
CA VAL A 54 -4.92 -11.11 -3.50
C VAL A 54 -5.00 -11.84 -2.16
N LEU A 55 -5.00 -11.11 -1.04
CA LEU A 55 -5.12 -11.72 0.30
C LEU A 55 -6.54 -12.20 0.60
N ASN A 56 -7.55 -11.57 0.00
CA ASN A 56 -8.96 -11.86 0.22
C ASN A 56 -9.60 -12.65 -0.94
N GLU A 57 -8.83 -13.03 -1.96
CA GLU A 57 -9.33 -13.85 -3.07
C GLU A 57 -9.84 -15.19 -2.52
N PRO A 58 -11.08 -15.61 -2.86
CA PRO A 58 -11.60 -16.89 -2.39
C PRO A 58 -10.67 -18.00 -2.88
N LEU A 59 -10.29 -18.90 -1.98
CA LEU A 59 -9.52 -20.12 -2.29
C LEU A 59 -10.41 -21.11 -3.08
N GLY A 60 -10.84 -20.71 -4.27
CA GLY A 60 -11.48 -21.57 -5.24
C GLY A 60 -10.40 -22.32 -6.00
N SER A 61 -10.07 -23.52 -5.54
CA SER A 61 -9.32 -24.48 -6.34
C SER A 61 -10.08 -24.74 -7.65
N TYR A 62 -9.68 -24.10 -8.74
CA TYR A 62 -9.94 -24.61 -10.10
C TYR A 62 -9.03 -25.83 -10.34
N HIS A 63 -9.23 -26.85 -9.52
CA HIS A 63 -8.78 -28.22 -9.72
C HIS A 63 -9.94 -29.11 -9.28
N GLY A 64 -10.93 -29.21 -10.17
CA GLY A 64 -11.91 -30.29 -10.21
C GLY A 64 -11.67 -31.08 -11.48
#